data_AF-A0A924QAB0-F1
#
_entry.id   AF-A0A924QAB0-F1
#
_cell.length_a   1.000
_cell.length_b   1.000
_cell.length_c   1.000
_cell.angle_alpha   90.00
_cell.angle_beta   90.00
_cell.angle_gamma   90.00
#
_symmetry.space_group_name_H-M   'P 1'
#
loop_
_entity.id
_entity.type
_entity.pdbx_description
1 polymer ?
#
loop_
_entity_poly.entity_id
_entity_poly.type
_entity_poly.pdbx_seq_one_letter_code
_entity_poly.pdbx_strand_id
1 'polypeptide(L)'
;MQLALTFPQLPISVNNRVMSSEDADKQEAAKKLRNKALRLLTTREHSREELLRKLAQAKVSRSRQEARAPKPDKDDIATLVDGLAAQGWQSDDRYAEAIVRRLAGQASRRFIGEKLAQAGIKKDVAATALEALEQDEMAVALALWTRRFGDAPKDDKDRQRQIRFLLSRGFHLGDAFKLVPRAEAAVNPETRANAAPSFGRSRSPETTAADDADAPVEFTRTSETKSSAAPKARSSFGRARPWGSKNDRQ
;
A
#
# COMPACT_ATOMS: atom_id res chain seq x y z
N MET A 1 25.84 39.45 -80.71
CA MET A 1 26.14 38.48 -79.63
C MET A 1 25.61 39.03 -78.32
N GLN A 2 24.46 38.55 -77.83
CA GLN A 2 23.91 38.94 -76.53
C GLN A 2 24.13 37.75 -75.57
N LEU A 3 24.96 37.95 -74.54
CA LEU A 3 25.27 36.95 -73.53
C LEU A 3 24.19 36.99 -72.45
N ALA A 4 23.33 35.98 -72.43
CA ALA A 4 22.35 35.77 -71.37
C ALA A 4 23.05 35.17 -70.14
N LEU A 5 23.18 35.94 -69.08
CA LEU A 5 23.63 35.45 -67.76
C LEU A 5 22.44 34.84 -67.03
N THR A 6 22.25 33.53 -67.20
CA THR A 6 21.25 32.76 -66.45
C THR A 6 21.87 32.34 -65.12
N PHE A 7 21.53 33.04 -64.04
CA PHE A 7 21.92 32.64 -62.70
C PHE A 7 21.06 31.43 -62.25
N PRO A 8 21.67 30.31 -61.81
CA PRO A 8 20.91 29.20 -61.25
C PRO A 8 20.35 29.61 -59.88
N GLN A 9 19.04 29.69 -59.77
CA GLN A 9 18.34 29.80 -58.49
C GLN A 9 18.52 28.47 -57.74
N LEU A 10 19.49 28.42 -56.81
CA LEU A 10 19.53 27.33 -55.85
C LEU A 10 18.38 27.52 -54.86
N PRO A 11 17.53 26.51 -54.64
CA PRO A 11 16.45 26.62 -53.68
C PRO A 11 17.05 26.83 -52.29
N ILE A 12 16.75 27.99 -51.70
CA ILE A 12 17.04 28.27 -50.30
C ILE A 12 16.33 27.19 -49.49
N SER A 13 17.10 26.23 -48.97
CA SER A 13 16.60 25.24 -48.04
C SER A 13 16.16 25.99 -46.80
N VAL A 14 14.85 26.20 -46.66
CA VAL A 14 14.24 26.77 -45.46
C VAL A 14 14.52 25.77 -44.34
N ASN A 15 15.60 26.03 -43.62
CA ASN A 15 16.10 25.15 -42.57
C ASN A 15 15.04 25.07 -41.48
N ASN A 16 14.54 23.87 -41.21
CA ASN A 16 13.45 23.60 -40.28
C ASN A 16 13.96 23.70 -38.82
N ARG A 17 14.36 24.92 -38.40
CA ARG A 17 15.07 25.19 -37.14
C ARG A 17 14.26 24.83 -35.89
N VAL A 18 12.93 24.88 -36.00
CA VAL A 18 11.98 24.65 -34.90
C VAL A 18 11.96 23.19 -34.44
N MET A 19 12.12 22.22 -35.35
CA MET A 19 12.17 20.81 -34.97
C MET A 19 13.43 20.46 -34.18
N SER A 20 14.58 21.06 -34.51
CA SER A 20 15.84 20.80 -33.80
C SER A 20 15.84 21.28 -32.34
N SER A 21 15.10 22.35 -32.03
CA SER A 21 15.02 22.88 -30.66
C SER A 21 14.15 22.02 -29.75
N GLU A 22 13.02 21.51 -30.25
CA GLU A 22 12.13 20.66 -29.45
C GLU A 22 12.78 19.32 -29.09
N ASP A 23 13.53 18.73 -30.02
CA ASP A 23 14.26 17.49 -29.79
C ASP A 23 15.42 17.68 -28.81
N ALA A 24 16.13 18.82 -28.87
CA ALA A 24 17.17 19.16 -27.90
C ALA A 24 16.60 19.32 -26.48
N ASP A 25 15.46 19.99 -26.33
CA ASP A 25 14.79 20.17 -25.05
C ASP A 25 14.29 18.84 -24.46
N LYS A 26 13.73 17.95 -25.29
CA LYS A 26 13.35 16.58 -24.89
C LYS A 26 14.56 15.79 -24.41
N GLN A 27 15.69 15.86 -25.12
CA GLN A 27 16.92 15.18 -24.74
C GLN A 27 17.47 15.72 -23.42
N GLU A 28 17.43 17.02 -23.17
CA GLU A 28 17.84 17.61 -21.89
C GLU A 28 16.93 17.15 -20.74
N ALA A 29 15.61 17.13 -20.96
CA ALA A 29 14.66 16.62 -19.99
C ALA A 29 14.89 15.13 -19.67
N ALA A 30 15.20 14.31 -20.68
CA ALA A 30 15.56 12.90 -20.51
C ALA A 30 16.87 12.73 -19.73
N LYS A 31 17.90 13.54 -20.02
CA LYS A 31 19.16 13.56 -19.25
C LYS A 31 18.94 13.92 -17.78
N LYS A 32 18.11 14.92 -17.49
CA LYS A 32 17.74 15.30 -16.11
C LYS A 32 17.03 14.16 -15.37
N LEU A 33 16.08 13.50 -16.02
CA LEU A 33 15.38 12.33 -15.46
C LEU A 33 16.35 11.16 -15.19
N ARG A 34 17.25 10.88 -16.14
CA ARG A 34 18.30 9.87 -15.98
C ARG A 34 19.19 10.18 -14.78
N ASN A 35 19.69 11.41 -14.68
CA ASN A 35 20.52 11.84 -13.55
C ASN A 35 19.78 11.72 -12.22
N LYS A 36 18.48 12.02 -12.18
CA LYS A 36 17.65 11.83 -10.98
C LYS A 36 17.50 10.35 -10.62
N ALA A 37 17.25 9.48 -11.61
CA ALA A 37 17.14 8.04 -11.41
C ALA A 37 18.44 7.45 -10.87
N LEU A 38 19.58 7.83 -11.45
CA LEU A 38 20.90 7.40 -10.99
C LEU A 38 21.17 7.86 -9.55
N ARG A 39 20.88 9.12 -9.20
CA ARG A 39 21.02 9.60 -7.80
C ARG A 39 20.18 8.80 -6.81
N LEU A 40 18.99 8.34 -7.21
CA LEU A 40 18.17 7.46 -6.36
C LEU A 40 18.85 6.11 -6.19
N LEU A 41 19.28 5.49 -7.29
CA LEU A 41 19.90 4.17 -7.32
C LEU A 41 21.25 4.12 -6.60
N THR A 42 22.04 5.20 -6.62
CA THR A 42 23.30 5.27 -5.86
C THR A 42 23.10 5.32 -4.35
N THR A 43 21.91 5.73 -3.88
CA THR A 43 21.64 5.83 -2.44
C THR A 43 21.21 4.49 -1.86
N ARG A 44 20.38 3.74 -2.58
CA ARG A 44 19.86 2.42 -2.19
C ARG A 44 19.23 1.72 -3.39
N GLU A 45 19.03 0.42 -3.26
CA GLU A 45 18.20 -0.36 -4.18
C GLU A 45 16.76 0.20 -4.22
N HIS A 46 16.18 0.23 -5.41
CA HIS A 46 14.80 0.64 -5.66
C HIS A 46 14.11 -0.38 -6.57
N SER A 47 12.84 -0.70 -6.28
CA SER A 47 12.04 -1.49 -7.19
C SER A 47 11.70 -0.69 -8.46
N ARG A 48 11.36 -1.40 -9.53
CA ARG A 48 10.89 -0.79 -10.77
C ARG A 48 9.72 0.16 -10.52
N GLU A 49 8.69 -0.29 -9.80
CA GLU A 49 7.52 0.54 -9.49
C GLU A 49 7.85 1.75 -8.61
N GLU A 50 8.76 1.61 -7.64
CA GLU A 50 9.17 2.72 -6.79
C GLU A 50 9.88 3.82 -7.61
N LEU A 51 10.74 3.43 -8.57
CA LEU A 51 11.36 4.37 -9.49
C LEU A 51 10.34 5.06 -10.39
N LEU A 52 9.43 4.31 -11.01
CA LEU A 52 8.37 4.87 -11.85
C LEU A 52 7.57 5.92 -11.08
N ARG A 53 7.17 5.61 -9.84
CA ARG A 53 6.41 6.52 -8.97
C ARG A 53 7.20 7.79 -8.64
N LYS A 54 8.46 7.65 -8.23
CA LYS A 54 9.32 8.79 -7.85
C LYS A 54 9.65 9.70 -9.04
N LEU A 55 9.93 9.12 -10.20
CA LEU A 55 10.20 9.87 -11.42
C LEU A 55 8.93 10.57 -11.93
N ALA A 56 7.76 9.94 -11.80
CA ALA A 56 6.48 10.58 -12.10
C ALA A 56 6.17 11.75 -11.16
N GLN A 57 6.47 11.64 -9.86
CA GLN A 57 6.31 12.75 -8.91
C GLN A 57 7.28 13.89 -9.21
N ALA A 58 8.53 13.59 -9.57
CA ALA A 58 9.51 14.60 -9.97
C ALA A 58 9.08 15.38 -11.23
N LYS A 59 8.24 14.81 -12.10
CA LYS A 59 7.60 15.53 -13.21
C LYS A 59 6.60 16.58 -12.74
N VAL A 60 5.88 16.33 -11.65
CA VAL A 60 4.85 17.24 -11.11
C VAL A 60 5.47 18.45 -10.42
N SER A 61 6.63 18.26 -9.80
CA SER A 61 7.32 19.31 -9.01
C SER A 61 8.25 20.23 -9.84
N ARG A 62 8.15 20.22 -11.17
CA ARG A 62 9.01 21.05 -12.04
C ARG A 62 8.70 22.54 -11.89
N SER A 63 9.73 23.38 -12.04
CA SER A 63 9.61 24.84 -11.89
C SER A 63 8.78 25.48 -13.01
N ARG A 64 8.30 26.71 -12.80
CA ARG A 64 7.47 27.45 -13.79
C ARG A 64 8.19 27.67 -15.14
N GLN A 65 9.53 27.72 -15.15
CA GLN A 65 10.35 27.75 -16.37
C GLN A 65 10.41 26.38 -17.08
N GLU A 66 10.44 25.29 -16.32
CA GLU A 66 10.47 23.91 -16.85
C GLU A 66 9.10 23.41 -17.34
N ALA A 67 8.01 24.10 -16.97
CA ALA A 67 6.67 23.82 -17.47
C ALA A 67 6.50 24.11 -18.97
N ARG A 68 7.41 24.90 -19.56
CA ARG A 68 7.43 25.21 -20.99
C ARG A 68 8.16 24.16 -21.82
N ALA A 69 9.00 23.33 -21.19
CA ALA A 69 9.71 22.26 -21.88
C ALA A 69 8.76 21.10 -22.21
N PRO A 70 9.01 20.37 -23.32
CA PRO A 70 8.24 19.19 -23.69
C PRO A 70 8.22 18.19 -22.53
N LYS A 71 7.01 17.72 -22.22
CA LYS A 71 6.77 16.82 -21.09
C LYS A 71 7.08 15.40 -21.55
N PRO A 72 8.10 14.73 -20.98
CA PRO A 72 8.31 13.33 -21.29
C PRO A 72 7.09 12.53 -20.83
N ASP A 73 6.68 11.57 -21.63
CA ASP A 73 5.48 10.77 -21.39
C ASP A 73 5.73 9.68 -20.36
N LYS A 74 4.65 9.03 -19.90
CA LYS A 74 4.78 7.88 -18.98
C LYS A 74 5.65 6.78 -19.61
N ASP A 75 5.52 6.60 -20.91
CA ASP A 75 6.24 5.60 -21.69
C ASP A 75 7.74 5.93 -21.77
N ASP A 76 8.12 7.21 -21.80
CA ASP A 76 9.53 7.62 -21.73
C ASP A 76 10.18 7.26 -20.38
N ILE A 77 9.44 7.37 -19.27
CA ILE A 77 9.96 6.92 -17.97
C ILE A 77 10.10 5.41 -17.97
N ALA A 78 9.08 4.68 -18.43
CA ALA A 78 9.13 3.23 -18.48
C ALA A 78 10.35 2.76 -19.28
N THR A 79 10.53 3.30 -20.48
CA THR A 79 11.68 3.01 -21.34
C THR A 79 13.02 3.35 -20.68
N LEU A 80 13.11 4.50 -19.99
CA LEU A 80 14.32 4.86 -19.23
C LEU A 80 14.62 3.83 -18.13
N VAL A 81 13.62 3.44 -17.34
CA VAL A 81 13.77 2.49 -16.25
C VAL A 81 14.13 1.10 -16.78
N ASP A 82 13.50 0.68 -17.87
CA ASP A 82 13.81 -0.60 -18.54
C ASP A 82 15.25 -0.59 -19.08
N GLY A 83 15.72 0.53 -19.63
CA GLY A 83 17.11 0.71 -20.04
C GLY A 83 18.11 0.69 -18.87
N LEU A 84 17.72 1.20 -17.70
CA LEU A 84 18.53 1.12 -16.47
C LEU A 84 18.57 -0.31 -15.92
N ALA A 85 17.46 -1.04 -15.98
CA ALA A 85 17.39 -2.45 -15.60
C ALA A 85 18.27 -3.31 -16.53
N ALA A 86 18.21 -3.08 -17.85
CA ALA A 86 19.05 -3.77 -18.83
C ALA A 86 20.56 -3.51 -18.62
N GLN A 87 20.92 -2.32 -18.13
CA GLN A 87 22.30 -1.97 -17.76
C GLN A 87 22.70 -2.50 -16.36
N GLY A 88 21.82 -3.20 -15.65
CA GLY A 88 22.07 -3.77 -14.33
C GLY A 88 21.99 -2.77 -13.17
N TRP A 89 21.65 -1.50 -13.43
CA TRP A 89 21.50 -0.48 -12.38
C TRP A 89 20.31 -0.74 -11.47
N GLN A 90 19.25 -1.35 -12.00
CA GLN A 90 18.04 -1.70 -11.26
C GLN A 90 17.85 -3.22 -11.30
N SER A 91 17.55 -3.82 -10.15
CA SER A 91 17.21 -5.24 -10.02
C SER A 91 16.16 -5.40 -8.93
N ASP A 92 15.02 -5.97 -9.29
CA ASP A 92 13.96 -6.29 -8.32
C ASP A 92 14.39 -7.39 -7.34
N ASP A 93 15.26 -8.31 -7.77
CA ASP A 93 15.84 -9.36 -6.90
C ASP A 93 16.71 -8.74 -5.80
N ARG A 94 17.68 -7.88 -6.18
CA ARG A 94 18.53 -7.18 -5.21
C ARG A 94 17.72 -6.29 -4.27
N TYR A 95 16.66 -5.66 -4.78
CA TYR A 95 15.74 -4.90 -3.95
C TYR A 95 15.03 -5.78 -2.91
N ALA A 96 14.52 -6.93 -3.34
CA ALA A 96 13.83 -7.86 -2.45
C ALA A 96 14.74 -8.37 -1.34
N GLU A 97 15.96 -8.82 -1.69
CA GLU A 97 16.98 -9.24 -0.74
C GLU A 97 17.36 -8.12 0.24
N ALA A 98 17.56 -6.90 -0.25
CA ALA A 98 17.90 -5.75 0.59
C ALA A 98 16.79 -5.42 1.60
N ILE A 99 15.52 -5.53 1.20
CA ILE A 99 14.37 -5.31 2.08
C ILE A 99 14.25 -6.42 3.13
N VAL A 100 14.41 -7.68 2.72
CA VAL A 100 14.41 -8.84 3.63
C VAL A 100 15.52 -8.67 4.67
N ARG A 101 16.76 -8.44 4.23
CA ARG A 101 17.90 -8.23 5.13
C ARG A 101 17.70 -7.06 6.09
N ARG A 102 17.11 -5.97 5.63
CA ARG A 102 16.84 -4.79 6.48
C ARG A 102 15.78 -5.06 7.54
N LEU A 103 14.76 -5.87 7.22
CA LEU A 103 13.62 -6.12 8.09
C LEU A 103 13.72 -7.42 8.89
N ALA A 104 14.72 -8.26 8.62
CA ALA A 104 15.05 -9.43 9.41
C ALA A 104 15.18 -9.04 10.89
N GLY A 105 14.47 -9.75 11.77
CA GLY A 105 14.43 -9.44 13.21
C GLY A 105 13.68 -8.15 13.59
N GLN A 106 13.06 -7.45 12.64
CA GLN A 106 12.31 -6.21 12.88
C GLN A 106 10.82 -6.30 12.55
N ALA A 107 10.42 -7.28 11.75
CA ALA A 107 9.05 -7.52 11.34
C ALA A 107 8.83 -9.00 11.02
N SER A 108 7.56 -9.41 10.95
CA SER A 108 7.22 -10.78 10.55
C SER A 108 7.51 -11.03 9.07
N ARG A 109 7.74 -12.29 8.71
CA ARG A 109 7.88 -12.73 7.30
C ARG A 109 6.70 -12.26 6.45
N ARG A 110 5.49 -12.30 7.01
CA ARG A 110 4.27 -11.82 6.35
C ARG A 110 4.33 -10.32 6.04
N PHE A 111 4.73 -9.50 7.00
CA PHE A 111 4.83 -8.04 6.79
C PHE A 111 5.87 -7.71 5.71
N ILE A 112 6.99 -8.44 5.70
CA ILE A 112 8.02 -8.28 4.67
C ILE A 112 7.44 -8.63 3.30
N GLY A 113 6.72 -9.75 3.17
CA GLY A 113 6.05 -10.13 1.92
C GLY A 113 5.01 -9.12 1.44
N GLU A 114 4.15 -8.62 2.34
CA GLU A 114 3.17 -7.57 2.01
C GLU A 114 3.86 -6.29 1.53
N LYS A 115 4.99 -5.93 2.14
CA LYS A 115 5.79 -4.76 1.73
C LYS A 115 6.43 -4.94 0.36
N LEU A 116 6.94 -6.14 0.05
CA LEU A 116 7.48 -6.45 -1.28
C LEU A 116 6.37 -6.37 -2.35
N ALA A 117 5.18 -6.90 -2.04
CA ALA A 117 4.02 -6.79 -2.92
C ALA A 117 3.60 -5.33 -3.17
N GLN A 118 3.58 -4.49 -2.12
CA GLN A 118 3.30 -3.05 -2.26
C GLN A 118 4.36 -2.30 -3.08
N ALA A 119 5.57 -2.84 -3.18
CA ALA A 119 6.65 -2.30 -3.99
C ALA A 119 6.65 -2.84 -5.44
N GLY A 120 5.67 -3.67 -5.81
CA GLY A 120 5.54 -4.20 -7.17
C GLY A 120 6.38 -5.42 -7.49
N ILE A 121 6.99 -6.04 -6.48
CA ILE A 121 7.86 -7.19 -6.70
C ILE A 121 7.00 -8.40 -7.07
N LYS A 122 7.41 -9.10 -8.13
CA LYS A 122 6.77 -10.34 -8.57
C LYS A 122 6.73 -11.35 -7.44
N LYS A 123 5.63 -12.12 -7.35
CA LYS A 123 5.42 -13.10 -6.29
C LYS A 123 6.57 -14.10 -6.19
N ASP A 124 7.10 -14.55 -7.33
CA ASP A 124 8.18 -15.54 -7.38
C ASP A 124 9.47 -14.99 -6.78
N VAL A 125 9.86 -13.77 -7.18
CA VAL A 125 11.03 -13.07 -6.63
C VAL A 125 10.89 -12.83 -5.12
N ALA A 126 9.70 -12.40 -4.70
CA ALA A 126 9.41 -12.20 -3.29
C ALA A 126 9.47 -13.52 -2.49
N ALA A 127 8.98 -14.63 -3.05
CA ALA A 127 9.02 -15.94 -2.42
C ALA A 127 10.47 -16.40 -2.22
N THR A 128 11.31 -16.35 -3.27
CA THR A 128 12.73 -16.69 -3.19
C THR A 128 13.46 -15.87 -2.14
N ALA A 129 13.25 -14.55 -2.11
CA ALA A 129 13.89 -13.69 -1.12
C ALA A 129 13.43 -14.00 0.32
N LEU A 130 12.16 -14.35 0.51
CA LEU A 130 11.62 -14.74 1.81
C LEU A 130 12.04 -16.15 2.25
N GLU A 131 12.33 -17.06 1.31
CA GLU A 131 12.84 -18.40 1.62
C GLU A 131 14.22 -18.34 2.25
N ALA A 132 15.07 -17.41 1.81
CA ALA A 132 16.37 -17.15 2.42
C ALA A 132 16.28 -16.53 3.83
N LEU A 133 15.09 -16.13 4.29
CA LEU A 133 14.89 -15.57 5.63
C LEU A 133 14.68 -16.70 6.65
N GLU A 134 15.76 -17.05 7.33
CA GLU A 134 15.74 -17.91 8.51
C GLU A 134 15.51 -17.06 9.76
N GLN A 135 14.27 -17.03 10.26
CA GLN A 135 13.95 -16.40 11.54
C GLN A 135 12.85 -17.15 12.28
N ASP A 136 13.00 -17.27 13.60
CA ASP A 136 11.91 -17.69 14.48
C ASP A 136 11.00 -16.49 14.77
N GLU A 137 9.80 -16.52 14.19
CA GLU A 137 8.79 -15.47 14.33
C GLU A 137 8.46 -15.17 15.79
N MET A 138 8.42 -16.19 16.66
CA MET A 138 8.11 -15.99 18.07
C MET A 138 9.26 -15.31 18.81
N ALA A 139 10.50 -15.73 18.54
CA ALA A 139 11.68 -15.11 19.13
C ALA A 139 11.81 -13.64 18.71
N VAL A 140 11.55 -13.34 17.43
CA VAL A 140 11.57 -11.95 16.92
C VAL A 140 10.46 -11.12 17.55
N ALA A 141 9.24 -11.65 17.65
CA ALA A 141 8.12 -10.96 18.29
C ALA A 141 8.43 -10.61 19.76
N LEU A 142 8.99 -11.57 20.51
CA LEU A 142 9.40 -11.38 21.90
C LEU A 142 10.48 -10.30 22.01
N ALA A 143 11.56 -10.40 21.23
CA ALA A 143 12.64 -9.42 21.26
C ALA A 143 12.13 -7.99 20.97
N LEU A 144 11.22 -7.84 20.00
CA LEU A 144 10.62 -6.55 19.67
C LEU A 144 9.70 -6.01 20.76
N TRP A 145 8.90 -6.89 21.36
CA TRP A 145 8.00 -6.54 22.46
C TRP A 145 8.79 -6.15 23.71
N THR A 146 9.77 -6.95 24.12
CA THR A 146 10.65 -6.67 25.27
C THR A 146 11.41 -5.36 25.08
N ARG A 147 11.95 -5.11 23.88
CA ARG A 147 12.65 -3.84 23.58
C ARG A 147 11.76 -2.61 23.69
N ARG A 148 10.46 -2.73 23.39
CA ARG A 148 9.53 -1.59 23.37
C ARG A 148 8.80 -1.38 24.69
N PHE A 149 8.38 -2.47 25.34
CA PHE A 149 7.51 -2.44 26.50
C PHE A 149 8.19 -3.02 27.73
N GLY A 150 8.82 -4.20 27.62
CA GLY A 150 9.59 -4.84 28.70
C GLY A 150 8.74 -5.42 29.84
N ASP A 151 7.62 -4.78 30.15
CA ASP A 151 6.75 -5.09 31.29
C ASP A 151 5.37 -5.61 30.87
N ALA A 152 4.76 -6.37 31.78
CA ALA A 152 3.37 -6.81 31.66
C ALA A 152 2.42 -5.59 31.58
N PRO A 153 1.30 -5.70 30.84
CA PRO A 153 0.34 -4.61 30.74
C PRO A 153 -0.32 -4.32 32.10
N LYS A 154 -0.45 -3.04 32.44
CA LYS A 154 -1.09 -2.59 33.69
C LYS A 154 -2.61 -2.70 33.63
N ASP A 155 -3.18 -2.30 32.49
CA ASP A 155 -4.61 -2.31 32.22
C ASP A 155 -4.91 -3.00 30.88
N ASP A 156 -6.19 -3.34 30.66
CA ASP A 156 -6.67 -3.88 29.38
C ASP A 156 -6.39 -2.96 28.18
N LYS A 157 -6.39 -1.64 28.40
CA LYS A 157 -6.04 -0.65 27.36
C LYS A 157 -4.57 -0.77 26.96
N ASP A 158 -3.68 -0.94 27.93
CA ASP A 158 -2.26 -1.14 27.68
C ASP A 158 -2.00 -2.47 26.99
N ARG A 159 -2.72 -3.52 27.40
CA ARG A 159 -2.68 -4.81 26.71
C ARG A 159 -3.06 -4.69 25.24
N GLN A 160 -4.16 -4.00 24.92
CA GLN A 160 -4.57 -3.77 23.54
C GLN A 160 -3.52 -2.96 22.75
N ARG A 161 -2.87 -1.98 23.38
CA ARG A 161 -1.78 -1.19 22.78
C ARG A 161 -0.57 -2.07 22.44
N GLN A 162 -0.16 -2.95 23.35
CA GLN A 162 0.95 -3.87 23.15
C GLN A 162 0.64 -4.89 22.03
N ILE A 163 -0.58 -5.43 21.99
CA ILE A 163 -1.02 -6.33 20.91
C ILE A 163 -1.03 -5.60 19.56
N ARG A 164 -1.60 -4.39 19.50
CA ARG A 164 -1.68 -3.60 18.27
C ARG A 164 -0.29 -3.28 17.70
N PHE A 165 0.71 -3.11 18.57
CA PHE A 165 2.09 -2.98 18.13
C PHE A 165 2.56 -4.22 17.35
N LEU A 166 2.36 -5.42 17.88
CA LEU A 166 2.77 -6.66 17.22
C LEU A 166 2.01 -6.87 15.90
N LEU A 167 0.70 -6.61 15.89
CA LEU A 167 -0.11 -6.66 14.66
C LEU A 167 0.40 -5.68 13.60
N SER A 168 0.84 -4.48 13.99
CA SER A 168 1.41 -3.49 13.05
C SER A 168 2.75 -3.92 12.43
N ARG A 169 3.39 -4.97 12.97
CA ARG A 169 4.58 -5.61 12.43
C ARG A 169 4.26 -6.92 11.69
N GLY A 170 2.97 -7.23 11.53
CA GLY A 170 2.44 -8.38 10.81
C GLY A 170 2.47 -9.70 11.56
N PHE A 171 2.65 -9.69 12.89
CA PHE A 171 2.53 -10.91 13.69
C PHE A 171 1.07 -11.36 13.76
N HIS A 172 0.84 -12.67 13.85
CA HIS A 172 -0.50 -13.22 13.98
C HIS A 172 -1.13 -12.84 15.32
N LEU A 173 -2.45 -12.65 15.32
CA LEU A 173 -3.20 -12.28 16.51
C LEU A 173 -3.06 -13.32 17.63
N GLY A 174 -3.05 -14.61 17.29
CA GLY A 174 -2.83 -15.69 18.24
C GLY A 174 -1.48 -15.59 18.94
N ASP A 175 -0.41 -15.33 18.18
CA ASP A 175 0.95 -15.22 18.71
C ASP A 175 1.12 -13.97 19.58
N ALA A 176 0.52 -12.86 19.16
CA ALA A 176 0.49 -11.64 19.97
C ALA A 176 -0.25 -11.83 21.31
N PHE A 177 -1.35 -12.60 21.32
CA PHE A 177 -2.07 -12.90 22.57
C PHE A 177 -1.34 -13.89 23.47
N LYS A 178 -0.58 -14.83 22.90
CA LYS A 178 0.29 -15.74 23.67
C LYS A 178 1.46 -14.99 24.30
N LEU A 179 2.03 -14.03 23.58
CA LEU A 179 3.17 -13.26 24.04
C LEU A 179 2.80 -12.20 25.09
N VAL A 180 1.68 -11.50 24.90
CA VAL A 180 1.24 -10.43 25.81
C VAL A 180 0.33 -11.00 26.91
N PRO A 181 0.79 -11.04 28.18
CA PRO A 181 0.00 -11.53 29.30
C PRO A 181 -1.32 -10.77 29.43
N ARG A 182 -2.30 -11.38 30.10
CA ARG A 182 -3.48 -10.62 30.52
C ARG A 182 -3.05 -9.56 31.52
N ALA A 183 -3.64 -8.37 31.43
CA ALA A 183 -3.43 -7.38 32.47
C ALA A 183 -3.89 -8.00 33.78
N GLU A 184 -3.08 -7.87 34.83
CA GLU A 184 -3.57 -8.19 36.16
C GLU A 184 -4.72 -7.22 36.40
N ALA A 185 -5.94 -7.77 36.47
CA ALA A 185 -7.10 -6.94 36.74
C ALA A 185 -6.77 -6.15 38.00
N ALA A 186 -6.76 -4.82 37.92
CA ALA A 186 -6.76 -3.98 39.10
C ALA A 186 -7.94 -4.48 39.95
N VAL A 187 -7.63 -5.26 40.98
CA VAL A 187 -8.63 -5.86 41.87
C VAL A 187 -9.25 -4.68 42.59
N ASN A 188 -10.33 -4.16 42.03
CA ASN A 188 -11.08 -3.09 42.66
C ASN A 188 -11.86 -3.78 43.81
N PRO A 189 -11.51 -3.53 45.08
CA PRO A 189 -12.06 -4.29 46.21
C PRO A 189 -13.59 -4.14 46.32
N GLU A 190 -14.17 -3.10 45.71
CA GLU A 190 -15.59 -2.80 45.73
C GLU A 190 -16.44 -3.79 44.90
N THR A 191 -15.89 -4.44 43.88
CA THR A 191 -16.69 -5.34 43.01
C THR A 191 -16.95 -6.70 43.65
N ARG A 192 -16.13 -7.12 44.62
CA ARG A 192 -16.36 -8.36 45.38
C ARG A 192 -17.50 -8.24 46.40
N ALA A 193 -17.77 -7.04 46.90
CA ALA A 193 -18.82 -6.81 47.90
C ALA A 193 -20.25 -6.87 47.32
N ASN A 194 -20.42 -6.58 46.02
CA ASN A 194 -21.73 -6.55 45.36
C ASN A 194 -22.09 -7.84 44.60
N ALA A 195 -21.22 -8.85 44.60
CA ALA A 195 -21.47 -10.15 43.98
C ALA A 195 -21.99 -11.17 45.00
N ALA A 196 -22.97 -10.79 45.83
CA ALA A 196 -23.80 -11.77 46.53
C ALA A 196 -24.82 -12.32 45.51
N PRO A 197 -24.91 -13.65 45.30
CA PRO A 197 -25.90 -14.19 44.38
C PRO A 197 -27.29 -14.04 45.00
N SER A 198 -28.11 -13.13 44.48
CA SER A 198 -29.54 -13.12 44.76
C SER A 198 -30.19 -14.33 44.07
N PHE A 199 -30.11 -15.49 44.70
CA PHE A 199 -30.92 -16.65 44.30
C PHE A 199 -32.38 -16.33 44.59
N GLY A 200 -33.07 -15.85 43.56
CA GLY A 200 -34.51 -15.62 43.55
C GLY A 200 -35.28 -16.94 43.64
N ARG A 201 -36.11 -17.01 44.68
CA ARG A 201 -37.26 -17.90 44.93
C ARG A 201 -37.89 -18.59 43.70
N SER A 202 -37.95 -19.93 43.80
CA SER A 202 -39.12 -20.80 43.63
C SER A 202 -40.15 -20.49 42.54
N ARG A 203 -40.17 -21.33 41.49
CA ARG A 203 -41.42 -21.84 40.89
C ARG A 203 -41.29 -23.35 40.68
N SER A 204 -42.15 -24.09 41.37
CA SER A 204 -42.36 -25.54 41.19
C SER A 204 -43.03 -25.84 39.84
N PRO A 205 -42.92 -27.08 39.33
CA PRO A 205 -43.51 -27.49 38.07
C PRO A 205 -44.94 -28.01 38.25
N GLU A 206 -45.87 -27.56 37.41
CA GLU A 206 -47.15 -28.26 37.23
C GLU A 206 -47.07 -29.11 35.96
N THR A 207 -47.19 -30.40 36.18
CA THR A 207 -47.50 -31.46 35.23
C THR A 207 -49.00 -31.48 34.95
N THR A 208 -49.39 -31.42 33.68
CA THR A 208 -50.58 -32.12 33.18
C THR A 208 -50.25 -32.75 31.83
N ALA A 209 -50.56 -34.04 31.75
CA ALA A 209 -50.30 -34.92 30.63
C ALA A 209 -51.50 -34.99 29.67
N ALA A 210 -51.17 -35.44 28.45
CA ALA A 210 -51.99 -36.22 27.52
C ALA A 210 -53.18 -35.51 26.83
N ASP A 211 -53.17 -35.43 25.49
CA ASP A 211 -53.72 -36.50 24.64
C ASP A 211 -53.52 -36.20 23.14
N ASP A 212 -53.03 -37.23 22.45
CA ASP A 212 -53.38 -37.75 21.13
C ASP A 212 -53.58 -36.89 19.86
N ALA A 213 -52.96 -37.44 18.80
CA ALA A 213 -53.50 -37.69 17.46
C ALA A 213 -53.00 -36.85 16.26
N ASP A 214 -52.67 -37.63 15.22
CA ASP A 214 -52.62 -37.33 13.78
C ASP A 214 -51.46 -36.52 13.17
N ALA A 215 -50.47 -37.27 12.68
CA ALA A 215 -49.98 -37.14 11.29
C ALA A 215 -50.92 -37.93 10.36
N PRO A 216 -51.03 -37.72 9.01
CA PRO A 216 -50.04 -37.24 8.04
C PRO A 216 -50.62 -36.09 7.16
N VAL A 217 -50.00 -35.49 6.13
CA VAL A 217 -49.72 -36.00 4.78
C VAL A 217 -48.86 -34.97 4.02
N GLU A 218 -48.01 -35.50 3.15
CA GLU A 218 -47.19 -34.88 2.10
C GLU A 218 -47.90 -33.76 1.30
N PHE A 219 -47.16 -32.70 0.96
CA PHE A 219 -47.31 -32.06 -0.36
C PHE A 219 -45.97 -31.62 -0.92
N THR A 220 -45.63 -32.22 -2.05
CA THR A 220 -44.46 -31.95 -2.87
C THR A 220 -44.58 -30.63 -3.63
N ARG A 221 -43.43 -29.97 -3.78
CA ARG A 221 -42.89 -29.29 -4.98
C ARG A 221 -43.54 -28.02 -5.56
N THR A 222 -42.60 -27.18 -5.99
CA THR A 222 -42.58 -26.25 -7.15
C THR A 222 -43.42 -24.98 -7.10
N SER A 223 -42.75 -23.83 -7.13
CA SER A 223 -42.62 -23.05 -8.38
C SER A 223 -41.74 -21.81 -8.20
N GLU A 224 -40.76 -21.67 -9.08
CA GLU A 224 -40.14 -20.40 -9.46
C GLU A 224 -41.19 -19.40 -9.96
N THR A 225 -41.03 -18.12 -9.61
CA THR A 225 -41.29 -16.96 -10.49
C THR A 225 -40.42 -15.80 -9.98
N LYS A 226 -39.40 -15.37 -10.72
CA LYS A 226 -39.36 -14.41 -11.84
C LYS A 226 -39.24 -12.93 -11.39
N SER A 227 -38.33 -12.25 -12.10
CA SER A 227 -38.24 -10.79 -12.33
C SER A 227 -37.25 -10.02 -11.44
N SER A 228 -36.04 -9.67 -11.92
CA SER A 228 -35.72 -8.59 -12.88
C SER A 228 -36.09 -7.19 -12.39
N ALA A 229 -35.11 -6.43 -11.88
CA ALA A 229 -35.08 -4.97 -12.01
C ALA A 229 -33.65 -4.40 -11.83
N ALA A 230 -33.31 -3.53 -12.78
CA ALA A 230 -32.08 -2.80 -13.11
C ALA A 230 -31.38 -1.99 -11.99
N PRO A 231 -30.10 -1.58 -12.21
CA PRO A 231 -29.27 -0.89 -11.22
C PRO A 231 -29.59 0.61 -11.12
N LYS A 232 -29.66 1.13 -9.88
CA LYS A 232 -29.77 2.57 -9.63
C LYS A 232 -28.41 3.27 -9.73
N ALA A 233 -28.46 4.39 -10.43
CA ALA A 233 -27.37 5.25 -10.82
C ALA A 233 -26.65 5.96 -9.67
N ARG A 234 -25.41 6.31 -10.00
CA ARG A 234 -24.47 7.22 -9.33
C ARG A 234 -25.15 8.48 -8.78
N SER A 235 -24.88 8.78 -7.51
CA SER A 235 -25.03 10.12 -6.94
C SER A 235 -23.66 10.73 -6.74
N SER A 236 -23.36 11.72 -7.58
CA SER A 236 -22.31 12.69 -7.40
C SER A 236 -22.72 13.69 -6.32
N PHE A 237 -22.03 13.68 -5.18
CA PHE A 237 -22.07 14.82 -4.27
C PHE A 237 -20.67 15.39 -4.10
N GLY A 238 -20.38 16.36 -4.95
CA GLY A 238 -19.28 17.29 -4.75
C GLY A 238 -19.58 18.15 -3.52
N ARG A 239 -18.61 18.25 -2.62
CA ARG A 239 -18.45 19.42 -1.75
C ARG A 239 -17.00 19.87 -1.82
N ALA A 240 -16.78 20.82 -2.72
CA ALA A 240 -15.63 21.69 -2.68
C ALA A 240 -15.68 22.54 -1.39
N ARG A 241 -14.61 22.51 -0.60
CA ARG A 241 -14.37 23.50 0.45
C ARG A 241 -13.39 24.53 -0.12
N PRO A 242 -13.74 25.83 -0.19
CA PRO A 242 -12.78 26.86 -0.52
C PRO A 242 -11.94 27.18 0.72
N TRP A 243 -10.61 27.02 0.62
CA TRP A 243 -9.68 27.61 1.59
C TRP A 243 -9.31 29.01 1.12
N GLY A 244 -9.52 29.96 2.03
CA GLY A 244 -9.47 31.38 1.78
C GLY A 244 -8.09 31.91 1.42
N SER A 245 -8.11 32.82 0.46
CA SER A 245 -7.10 33.84 0.23
C SER A 245 -7.11 34.84 1.39
N LYS A 246 -5.95 35.10 2.00
CA LYS A 246 -5.61 36.39 2.60
C LYS A 246 -4.20 36.77 2.18
N ASN A 247 -4.16 37.74 1.28
CA ASN A 247 -2.99 38.49 0.89
C ASN A 247 -2.76 39.64 1.87
N ASP A 248 -1.48 40.03 1.94
CA ASP A 248 -0.94 41.38 2.12
C ASP A 248 -0.98 42.11 3.49
N ARG A 249 0.26 42.36 3.95
CA ARG A 249 0.85 43.66 4.34
C ARG A 249 0.13 44.52 5.38
N GLN A 250 0.80 44.72 6.51
CA GLN A 250 1.70 45.87 6.73
C GLN A 250 2.89 45.42 7.57
#